data_AF-A0A7W1UFL8-F1
#
_entry.id   AF-A0A7W1UFL8-F1
#
_cell.length_a   1.000
_cell.length_b   1.000
_cell.length_c   1.000
_cell.angle_alpha   90.00
_cell.angle_beta   90.00
_cell.angle_gamma   90.00
#
_symmetry.space_group_name_H-M   'P 1'
#
loop_
_entity.id
_entity.type
_entity.pdbx_description
1 polymer ?
#
loop_
_entity_poly.entity_id
_entity_poly.type
_entity_poly.pdbx_seq_one_letter_code
_entity_poly.pdbx_strand_id
1 'polypeptide(L)'
;MMEPIAPPGTDIRPSGFLNRIHQSNKHYLPQWLGVPAHIHHAAYRMANPPVERPNSRREFQHLLQALDISEGAIEERFGYGFKVASNGDRLVVVWEAHTEYYSYQVWHVVSEATSPLDFGPITFPGYIMPLCPLG
;
A
#
# COMPACT_ATOMS: atom_id res chain seq x y z
N MET A 1 -56.83 -22.19 11.67
CA MET A 1 -55.95 -21.06 11.31
C MET A 1 -54.52 -21.53 11.52
N MET A 2 -53.73 -21.60 10.44
CA MET A 2 -52.33 -22.06 10.45
C MET A 2 -51.48 -20.85 10.07
N GLU A 3 -50.52 -20.48 10.90
CA GLU A 3 -49.53 -19.45 10.59
C GLU A 3 -48.55 -19.97 9.53
N PRO A 4 -48.14 -19.14 8.55
CA PRO A 4 -47.18 -19.57 7.54
C PRO A 4 -45.76 -19.60 8.11
N ILE A 5 -45.12 -20.76 8.00
CA ILE A 5 -43.71 -20.99 8.35
C ILE A 5 -42.83 -20.38 7.25
N ALA A 6 -41.96 -19.44 7.62
CA ALA A 6 -40.96 -18.87 6.71
C ALA A 6 -39.87 -19.91 6.34
N PRO A 7 -39.36 -19.90 5.09
CA PRO A 7 -38.41 -20.91 4.63
C PRO A 7 -37.02 -20.72 5.29
N PRO A 8 -36.31 -21.82 5.60
CA PRO A 8 -34.97 -21.75 6.17
C PRO A 8 -33.96 -21.42 5.07
N GLY A 9 -33.11 -20.42 5.29
CA GLY A 9 -31.89 -20.24 4.50
C GLY A 9 -31.56 -18.83 4.00
N THR A 10 -32.16 -17.77 4.53
CA THR A 10 -31.60 -16.42 4.34
C THR A 10 -30.56 -16.19 5.44
N ASP A 11 -29.36 -16.70 5.21
CA ASP A 11 -28.16 -16.24 5.90
C ASP A 11 -27.95 -14.78 5.46
N ILE A 12 -28.61 -13.85 6.16
CA ILE A 12 -28.42 -12.41 5.99
C ILE A 12 -27.04 -12.10 6.58
N ARG A 13 -25.99 -12.53 5.89
CA ARG A 13 -24.65 -12.04 6.15
C ARG A 13 -24.69 -10.57 5.77
N PRO A 14 -24.46 -9.64 6.73
CA PRO A 14 -24.45 -8.23 6.39
C PRO A 14 -23.47 -8.00 5.25
N SER A 15 -23.89 -7.26 4.23
CA SER A 15 -23.03 -6.87 3.11
C SER A 15 -21.75 -6.25 3.68
N GLY A 16 -20.62 -6.85 3.34
CA GLY A 16 -19.31 -6.45 3.87
C GLY A 16 -18.79 -7.21 5.09
N PHE A 17 -19.42 -8.30 5.54
CA PHE A 17 -18.82 -9.20 6.54
C PHE A 17 -17.46 -9.74 6.06
N LEU A 18 -17.39 -10.24 4.81
CA LEU A 18 -16.13 -10.66 4.20
C LEU A 18 -15.14 -9.50 4.03
N ASN A 19 -15.63 -8.29 3.73
CA ASN A 19 -14.78 -7.09 3.68
C ASN A 19 -14.22 -6.72 5.06
N ARG A 20 -14.90 -7.06 6.15
CA ARG A 20 -14.46 -6.77 7.52
C ARG A 20 -13.41 -7.76 8.01
N ILE A 21 -13.51 -9.03 7.60
CA ILE A 21 -12.49 -10.06 7.88
C ILE A 21 -11.25 -9.84 7.01
N HIS A 22 -11.44 -9.32 5.80
CA HIS A 22 -10.38 -8.89 4.88
C HIS A 22 -10.24 -7.37 4.84
N GLN A 23 -10.47 -6.66 5.96
CA GLN A 23 -10.09 -5.25 6.04
C GLN A 23 -8.57 -5.21 5.97
N SER A 24 -8.07 -5.20 4.74
CA SER A 24 -6.69 -5.01 4.42
C SER A 24 -6.29 -3.68 5.04
N ASN A 25 -5.10 -3.62 5.64
CA ASN A 25 -4.49 -2.37 6.11
C ASN A 25 -4.41 -1.28 5.01
N LYS A 26 -4.81 -1.63 3.79
CA LYS A 26 -4.85 -0.88 2.55
C LYS A 26 -6.19 -0.18 2.27
N HIS A 27 -6.97 0.20 3.30
CA HIS A 27 -8.28 0.84 3.12
C HIS A 27 -8.24 2.14 2.27
N TYR A 28 -7.07 2.77 2.16
CA TYR A 28 -6.84 3.98 1.35
C TYR A 28 -6.64 3.69 -0.15
N LEU A 29 -6.22 2.47 -0.53
CA LEU A 29 -5.91 2.14 -1.92
C LEU A 29 -7.08 2.31 -2.90
N PRO A 30 -8.33 1.91 -2.59
CA PRO A 30 -9.43 2.03 -3.54
C PRO A 30 -9.68 3.47 -4.02
N GLN A 31 -9.34 4.46 -3.19
CA GLN A 31 -9.48 5.89 -3.53
C GLN A 31 -8.45 6.35 -4.56
N TRP A 32 -7.32 5.63 -4.67
CA TRP A 32 -6.20 5.99 -5.52
C TRP A 32 -6.09 5.13 -6.78
N LEU A 33 -6.84 4.02 -6.86
CA LEU A 33 -6.80 3.02 -7.93
C LEU A 33 -7.70 3.33 -9.15
N GLY A 34 -8.11 4.59 -9.34
CA GLY A 34 -8.96 5.02 -10.48
C GLY A 34 -8.19 5.49 -11.73
N VAL A 35 -6.87 5.50 -11.68
CA VAL A 35 -5.97 6.05 -12.70
C VAL A 35 -4.76 5.14 -12.87
N PRO A 36 -4.04 5.20 -14.02
CA PRO A 36 -2.84 4.40 -14.23
C PRO A 36 -1.80 4.64 -13.12
N ALA A 37 -1.06 3.60 -12.74
CA ALA A 37 0.07 3.70 -11.83
C ALA A 37 1.28 2.88 -12.30
N HIS A 38 2.47 3.46 -12.21
CA HIS A 38 3.75 2.75 -12.37
C HIS A 38 4.25 2.31 -11.01
N ILE A 39 4.45 1.01 -10.83
CA ILE A 39 4.81 0.41 -9.55
C ILE A 39 6.18 -0.25 -9.64
N HIS A 40 7.09 0.13 -8.74
CA HIS A 40 8.29 -0.62 -8.43
C HIS A 40 8.05 -1.42 -7.16
N HIS A 41 8.33 -2.72 -7.19
CA HIS A 41 8.17 -3.62 -6.06
C HIS A 41 9.47 -4.38 -5.80
N ALA A 42 9.93 -4.34 -4.56
CA ALA A 42 11.08 -5.10 -4.09
C ALA A 42 10.69 -5.88 -2.84
N ALA A 43 11.13 -7.14 -2.75
CA ALA A 43 10.89 -8.00 -1.60
C ALA A 43 12.20 -8.59 -1.11
N TYR A 44 12.38 -8.63 0.21
CA TYR A 44 13.60 -9.04 0.89
C TYR A 44 13.27 -10.15 1.87
N ARG A 45 13.88 -11.31 1.68
CA ARG A 45 13.75 -12.44 2.60
C ARG A 45 14.52 -12.13 3.88
N MET A 46 13.87 -12.36 5.03
CA MET A 46 14.49 -12.23 6.34
C MET A 46 15.18 -13.54 6.76
N ALA A 47 16.40 -13.44 7.26
CA ALA A 47 17.12 -14.55 7.90
C ALA A 47 16.76 -14.69 9.39
N ASN A 48 16.49 -13.58 10.08
CA ASN A 48 16.11 -13.46 11.48
C ASN A 48 14.95 -12.45 11.63
N PRO A 49 13.69 -12.89 11.42
CA PRO A 49 12.52 -12.00 11.43
C PRO A 49 12.32 -11.16 12.70
N PRO A 50 12.59 -11.66 13.93
CA PRO A 50 12.53 -10.84 15.15
C PRO A 50 13.42 -9.59 15.13
N VAL A 51 14.55 -9.63 14.42
CA VAL A 51 15.50 -8.51 14.34
C VAL A 51 15.26 -7.67 13.08
N GLU A 52 15.04 -8.32 11.95
CA GLU A 52 14.94 -7.65 10.66
C GLU A 52 13.62 -6.91 10.46
N ARG A 53 12.52 -7.40 11.04
CA ARG A 53 11.22 -6.71 10.98
C ARG A 53 11.25 -5.31 11.60
N PRO A 54 11.71 -5.10 12.85
CA PRO A 54 11.81 -3.76 13.39
C PRO A 54 12.87 -2.89 12.71
N ASN A 55 13.90 -3.49 12.08
CA ASN A 55 14.87 -2.77 11.25
C ASN A 55 14.23 -2.24 9.98
N SER A 56 13.53 -3.08 9.21
CA SER A 56 12.87 -2.67 7.96
C SER A 56 11.77 -1.62 8.21
N ARG A 57 11.08 -1.69 9.36
CA ARG A 57 10.19 -0.60 9.77
C ARG A 57 10.90 0.73 9.98
N ARG A 58 12.10 0.74 10.57
CA ARG A 58 12.92 1.94 10.76
C ARG A 58 13.49 2.45 9.44
N GLU A 59 13.92 1.55 8.56
CA GLU A 59 14.30 1.90 7.18
C GLU A 59 13.14 2.58 6.45
N PHE A 60 11.92 2.05 6.58
CA PHE A 60 10.74 2.66 6.01
C PHE A 60 10.50 4.08 6.54
N GLN A 61 10.65 4.29 7.85
CA GLN A 61 10.57 5.63 8.45
C GLN A 61 11.59 6.60 7.85
N HIS A 62 12.84 6.18 7.70
CA HIS A 62 13.88 7.00 7.08
C HIS A 62 13.59 7.25 5.60
N LEU A 63 13.03 6.27 4.88
CA LEU A 63 12.64 6.42 3.49
C LEU A 63 11.57 7.50 3.32
N LEU A 64 10.54 7.52 4.16
CA LEU A 64 9.52 8.57 4.13
C LEU A 64 10.13 9.95 4.41
N GLN A 65 11.05 10.05 5.37
CA GLN A 65 11.75 11.30 5.66
C GLN A 65 12.63 11.77 4.50
N ALA A 66 13.41 10.86 3.89
CA ALA A 66 14.27 11.17 2.74
C ALA A 66 13.47 11.63 1.52
N LEU A 67 12.23 11.14 1.39
CA LEU A 67 11.29 11.55 0.36
C LEU A 67 10.46 12.78 0.74
N ASP A 68 10.67 13.39 1.90
CA ASP A 68 9.85 14.50 2.41
C ASP A 68 8.35 14.17 2.41
N ILE A 69 8.02 12.96 2.85
CA ILE A 69 6.65 12.47 2.98
C ILE A 69 6.22 12.60 4.45
N SER A 70 5.24 13.48 4.69
CA SER A 70 4.66 13.71 6.01
C SER A 70 3.29 13.05 6.19
N GLU A 71 2.60 12.72 5.10
CA GLU A 71 1.30 12.04 5.12
C GLU A 71 1.50 10.52 5.07
N GLY A 72 0.85 9.79 5.97
CA GLY A 72 0.99 8.33 6.04
C GLY A 72 0.69 7.76 7.42
N ALA A 73 0.91 6.46 7.55
CA ALA A 73 0.86 5.74 8.83
C ALA A 73 1.88 4.62 8.87
N ILE A 74 2.36 4.29 10.06
CA ILE A 74 3.30 3.18 10.29
C ILE A 74 2.81 2.37 11.46
N GLU A 75 2.49 1.12 11.19
CA GLU A 75 2.01 0.11 12.14
C GLU A 75 3.09 -0.97 12.37
N GLU A 76 2.72 -2.08 13.00
CA GLU A 76 3.66 -3.15 13.32
C GLU A 76 4.19 -3.88 12.09
N ARG A 77 3.34 -4.12 11.08
CA ARG A 77 3.65 -4.94 9.90
C ARG A 77 3.30 -4.27 8.59
N PHE A 78 2.93 -3.00 8.66
CA PHE A 78 2.41 -2.26 7.54
C PHE A 78 2.75 -0.80 7.71
N GLY A 79 3.07 -0.14 6.60
CA GLY A 79 3.26 1.27 6.59
C GLY A 79 3.00 1.80 5.20
N TYR A 80 2.54 3.04 5.14
CA TYR A 80 2.42 3.77 3.90
C TYR A 80 2.72 5.23 4.12
N GLY A 81 3.16 5.88 3.05
CA GLY A 81 3.20 7.33 2.99
C GLY A 81 2.92 7.78 1.57
N PHE A 82 2.44 9.01 1.44
CA PHE A 82 2.22 9.58 0.12
C PHE A 82 2.49 11.09 0.11
N LYS A 83 2.75 11.61 -1.08
CA LYS A 83 2.76 13.05 -1.32
C LYS A 83 2.24 13.36 -2.71
N VAL A 84 1.75 14.59 -2.87
CA VAL A 84 1.20 15.09 -4.13
C VAL A 84 2.19 16.11 -4.71
N ALA A 85 2.57 15.93 -5.98
CA ALA A 85 3.36 16.91 -6.70
C ALA A 85 2.49 18.08 -7.18
N SER A 86 3.11 19.18 -7.60
CA SER A 86 2.40 20.36 -8.13
C SER A 86 1.60 20.08 -9.40
N ASN A 87 1.93 19.03 -10.14
CA ASN A 87 1.19 18.56 -11.32
C ASN A 87 0.01 17.64 -10.97
N GLY A 88 -0.26 17.42 -9.67
CA GLY A 88 -1.34 16.55 -9.18
C GLY A 88 -0.99 15.06 -9.12
N ASP A 89 0.18 14.65 -9.62
CA ASP A 89 0.63 13.26 -9.51
C ASP A 89 0.89 12.91 -8.06
N ARG A 90 0.75 11.62 -7.73
CA ARG A 90 0.99 11.10 -6.39
C ARG A 90 2.15 10.14 -6.40
N LEU A 91 3.06 10.31 -5.42
CA LEU A 91 4.04 9.31 -5.05
C LEU A 91 3.47 8.58 -3.84
N VAL A 92 3.31 7.27 -3.94
CA VAL A 92 2.89 6.41 -2.82
C VAL A 92 4.02 5.45 -2.52
N VAL A 93 4.35 5.30 -1.24
CA VAL A 93 5.32 4.33 -0.77
C VAL A 93 4.63 3.41 0.22
N VAL A 94 4.80 2.11 0.07
CA VAL A 94 4.19 1.09 0.93
C VAL A 94 5.28 0.16 1.44
N TRP A 95 5.21 -0.20 2.72
CA TRP A 95 6.01 -1.23 3.35
C TRP A 95 5.10 -2.28 3.99
N GLU A 96 5.42 -3.55 3.77
CA GLU A 96 4.69 -4.69 4.34
C GLU A 96 5.68 -5.70 4.91
N ALA A 97 5.48 -6.09 6.16
CA ALA A 97 6.26 -7.16 6.78
C ALA A 97 5.42 -8.43 6.93
N HIS A 98 5.89 -9.50 6.30
CA HIS A 98 5.33 -10.83 6.39
C HIS A 98 6.11 -11.69 7.39
N THR A 99 5.78 -12.96 7.47
CA THR A 99 6.45 -13.92 8.38
C THR A 99 7.93 -14.09 8.01
N GLU A 100 8.23 -14.25 6.71
CA GLU A 100 9.56 -14.64 6.22
C GLU A 100 10.24 -13.57 5.36
N TYR A 101 9.53 -12.51 4.99
CA TYR A 101 10.06 -11.44 4.14
C TYR A 101 9.36 -10.12 4.46
N TYR A 102 9.93 -9.02 4.01
CA TYR A 102 9.24 -7.74 3.92
C TYR A 102 9.34 -7.21 2.49
N SER A 103 8.45 -6.30 2.12
CA SER A 103 8.43 -5.69 0.80
C SER A 103 8.31 -4.18 0.89
N TYR A 104 8.84 -3.51 -0.14
CA TYR A 104 8.63 -2.11 -0.41
C TYR A 104 7.97 -1.98 -1.78
N GLN A 105 7.01 -1.08 -1.88
CA GLN A 105 6.45 -0.66 -3.14
C GLN A 105 6.54 0.86 -3.26
N VAL A 106 6.94 1.34 -4.43
CA VAL A 106 6.91 2.77 -4.77
C VAL A 106 6.04 2.92 -6.01
N TRP A 107 5.00 3.73 -5.90
CA TRP A 107 4.01 3.93 -6.94
C TRP A 107 4.06 5.38 -7.39
N HIS A 108 4.16 5.58 -8.70
CA HIS A 108 3.83 6.85 -9.34
C HIS A 108 2.45 6.74 -9.95
N VAL A 109 1.50 7.46 -9.36
CA VAL A 109 0.10 7.49 -9.77
C VAL A 109 -0.13 8.81 -10.50
N VAL A 110 -0.47 8.76 -11.78
CA VAL A 110 -0.72 9.97 -12.57
C VAL A 110 -2.03 10.63 -12.16
N SER A 111 -2.10 11.95 -12.24
CA SER A 111 -3.35 12.69 -12.02
C SER A 111 -4.40 12.41 -13.10
N GLU A 112 -3.96 12.29 -14.36
CA GLU A 112 -4.81 12.14 -15.54
C GLU A 112 -4.92 10.67 -15.98
N ALA A 113 -6.15 10.19 -16.15
CA ALA A 113 -6.43 8.79 -16.49
C ALA A 113 -5.94 8.36 -17.88
N THR A 114 -5.77 9.32 -18.79
CA THR A 114 -5.33 9.09 -20.18
C THR A 114 -3.83 9.24 -20.38
N SER A 115 -3.10 9.64 -19.33
CA SER A 115 -1.65 9.79 -19.41
C SER A 115 -0.97 8.44 -19.64
N PRO A 116 -0.09 8.35 -20.66
CA PRO A 116 0.68 7.14 -20.88
C PRO A 116 1.65 6.91 -19.70
N LEU A 117 1.82 5.65 -19.33
CA LEU A 117 2.88 5.22 -18.43
C LEU A 117 3.94 4.49 -19.22
N ASP A 118 5.19 4.83 -18.94
CA ASP A 118 6.33 4.18 -19.54
C ASP A 118 6.98 3.18 -18.57
N PHE A 119 7.60 2.15 -19.15
CA PHE A 119 8.47 1.26 -18.42
C PHE A 119 9.80 1.94 -18.09
N GLY A 120 10.42 1.55 -16.98
CA GLY A 120 11.76 2.01 -16.61
C GLY A 120 11.77 2.66 -15.21
N PRO A 121 12.61 3.68 -14.99
CA PRO A 121 12.62 4.41 -13.72
C PRO A 121 11.28 5.10 -13.45
N ILE A 122 10.95 5.28 -12.18
CA ILE A 122 9.82 6.12 -11.77
C ILE A 122 10.10 7.57 -12.18
N THR A 123 9.14 8.19 -12.87
CA THR A 123 9.26 9.55 -13.44
C THR A 123 8.55 10.62 -12.60
N PHE A 124 8.20 10.30 -11.34
CA PHE A 124 7.61 11.26 -10.42
C PHE A 124 8.52 12.51 -10.27
N PRO A 125 7.97 13.75 -10.27
CA PRO A 125 8.76 14.96 -10.22
C PRO A 125 9.72 15.02 -9.01
N GLY A 126 11.01 15.22 -9.28
CA GLY A 126 12.04 15.31 -8.24
C GLY A 126 12.35 13.99 -7.52
N TYR A 127 11.84 12.86 -8.02
CA TYR A 127 12.20 11.53 -7.52
C TYR A 127 13.48 11.03 -8.21
N ILE A 128 14.43 10.51 -7.42
CA ILE A 128 15.68 9.93 -7.92
C ILE A 128 15.78 8.48 -7.43
N MET A 129 16.08 7.58 -8.36
CA MET A 129 16.25 6.14 -8.14
C MET A 129 17.75 5.79 -8.27
N PRO A 130 18.29 4.81 -7.53
CA PRO A 130 17.67 4.05 -6.45
C PRO A 130 17.77 4.76 -5.10
N LEU A 131 16.65 4.78 -4.35
CA LEU A 131 16.73 4.78 -2.89
C LEU A 131 17.18 3.38 -2.52
N CYS A 132 18.49 3.16 -2.35
CA CYS A 132 18.94 1.95 -1.66
C CYS A 132 18.27 1.97 -0.28
N PRO A 133 17.30 1.08 0.03
CA PRO A 133 16.97 0.84 1.42
C PRO A 133 18.29 0.37 2.01
N LEU A 134 18.83 1.12 2.97
CA LEU A 134 20.15 0.89 3.54
C LEU A 134 20.29 -0.60 3.84
N GLY A 135 21.20 -1.26 3.13
CA GLY A 135 21.42 -2.71 3.25
C GLY A 135 21.76 -3.12 4.66
#